data_AF-A0A6H9T896-F1
#
_entry.id   AF-A0A6H9T896-F1
#
_cell.length_a   1.000
_cell.length_b   1.000
_cell.length_c   1.000
_cell.angle_alpha   90.00
_cell.angle_beta   90.00
_cell.angle_gamma   90.00
#
_symmetry.space_group_name_H-M   'P 1'
#
loop_
_entity.id
_entity.type
_entity.pdbx_description
1 polymer ?
#
loop_
_entity_poly.entity_id
_entity_poly.type
_entity_poly.pdbx_seq_one_letter_code
_entity_poly.pdbx_strand_id
1 'polypeptide(L)'
;MSRLIIVSNRVAPISEGEPAAGGLAIGVYDALKETGGMWFGWSGEVVASGAPQIRVEEHGPVTFATIGLSRRDYDQYYRGFSNATLWPAFHYRADLIQYDRHEFDGYRRVNVWLAQQLVPLLQDDDVIWVHDYHLIPFARALRAAGVKNRIGFFLHIPFPAAQVLVNVPPHRELVESLCAFDLLGFQTEPDLRAFCDYVEFEAGGEVAREGRTVRVNAFGHSLRAAAYPIGVYPDEIASLAQAGETGKAVRTLATSLRGRQLIMSVDRLDYSKGLVERFRAFEKLLEHQASIRNRVSFLQIAPSTRADLRAYQDIRVQLEAESGRINGRYAELDWAPILYIHRQYDRQVLAALYRLARVGFVTPLRDGMNLVAKEYVSAQDPDDPGVLVLSRFAGAARELTGALIVNPIDIDGMADALSQALTMPLAERRARYADMIAQLRENNVSVWRDNFLRDLQRAG
;
A
#
# COMPACT_ATOMS: atom_id res chain seq x y z
N MET A 1 -8.49 26.92 -11.98
CA MET A 1 -8.26 26.07 -10.79
C MET A 1 -6.77 26.02 -10.59
N SER A 2 -6.29 26.13 -9.35
CA SER A 2 -4.88 25.92 -9.00
C SER A 2 -4.40 24.57 -9.53
N ARG A 3 -3.18 24.52 -10.07
CA ARG A 3 -2.58 23.27 -10.53
C ARG A 3 -2.19 22.40 -9.32
N LEU A 4 -2.48 21.11 -9.41
CA LEU A 4 -2.13 20.12 -8.39
C LEU A 4 -0.72 19.59 -8.65
N ILE A 5 0.15 19.69 -7.65
CA ILE A 5 1.52 19.18 -7.68
C ILE A 5 1.61 17.97 -6.76
N ILE A 6 1.59 16.78 -7.34
CA ILE A 6 1.84 15.53 -6.64
C ILE A 6 3.35 15.35 -6.47
N VAL A 7 3.78 15.04 -5.25
CA VAL A 7 5.15 14.68 -4.94
C VAL A 7 5.18 13.31 -4.28
N SER A 8 5.83 12.33 -4.91
CA SER A 8 6.00 10.98 -4.33
C SER A 8 7.43 10.48 -4.54
N ASN A 9 7.84 9.50 -3.75
CA ASN A 9 9.16 8.89 -3.95
C ASN A 9 9.25 8.25 -5.33
N ARG A 10 8.36 7.33 -5.70
CA ARG A 10 8.39 6.68 -7.02
C ARG A 10 7.30 7.27 -7.91
N VAL A 11 7.69 7.69 -9.12
CA VAL A 11 6.77 8.00 -10.21
C VAL A 11 6.58 6.73 -11.05
N ALA A 12 5.34 6.42 -11.42
CA ALA A 12 5.06 5.25 -12.26
C ALA A 12 5.79 5.38 -13.61
N PRO A 13 6.35 4.29 -14.17
CA PRO A 13 6.74 4.30 -15.57
C PRO A 13 5.51 4.59 -16.44
N ILE A 14 5.69 5.47 -17.42
CA ILE A 14 4.61 6.01 -18.25
C ILE A 14 4.35 5.11 -19.48
N SER A 15 5.11 4.03 -19.66
CA SER A 15 4.87 3.07 -20.74
C SER A 15 3.54 2.36 -20.53
N GLU A 16 2.58 2.58 -21.43
CA GLU A 16 1.41 1.72 -21.58
C GLU A 16 1.88 0.25 -21.63
N GLY A 17 1.56 -0.52 -20.60
CA GLY A 17 1.95 -1.93 -20.49
C GLY A 17 3.14 -2.24 -19.57
N GLU A 18 3.78 -1.25 -18.92
CA GLU A 18 4.69 -1.54 -17.81
C GLU A 18 3.93 -1.54 -16.47
N PRO A 19 3.88 -2.69 -15.76
CA PRO A 19 3.11 -2.77 -14.54
C PRO A 19 3.78 -1.94 -13.44
N ALA A 20 3.10 -0.89 -12.97
CA ALA A 20 3.47 -0.22 -11.73
C ALA A 20 3.05 -1.12 -10.55
N ALA A 21 4.01 -1.82 -9.93
CA ALA A 21 3.75 -2.57 -8.71
C ALA A 21 3.66 -1.62 -7.50
N GLY A 22 2.44 -1.24 -7.11
CA GLY A 22 2.20 -0.54 -5.84
C GLY A 22 0.93 0.30 -5.83
N GLY A 23 0.16 0.21 -4.74
CA GLY A 23 -1.13 0.89 -4.62
C GLY A 23 -1.06 2.42 -4.64
N LEU A 24 0.07 3.02 -4.23
CA LEU A 24 0.30 4.47 -4.27
C LEU A 24 0.22 5.01 -5.70
N ALA A 25 0.96 4.40 -6.63
CA ALA A 25 1.10 4.91 -7.98
C ALA A 25 -0.22 4.88 -8.75
N ILE A 26 -1.04 3.85 -8.51
CA ILE A 26 -2.36 3.69 -9.14
C ILE A 26 -3.31 4.76 -8.63
N GLY A 27 -3.49 4.87 -7.32
CA GLY A 27 -4.48 5.81 -6.75
C GLY A 27 -4.14 7.27 -7.03
N VAL A 28 -2.85 7.62 -7.03
CA VAL A 28 -2.37 8.98 -7.35
C VAL A 28 -2.52 9.29 -8.84
N TYR A 29 -2.22 8.34 -9.72
CA TYR A 29 -2.40 8.54 -11.16
C TYR A 29 -3.88 8.72 -11.53
N ASP A 30 -4.76 7.90 -10.94
CA ASP A 30 -6.20 8.01 -11.13
C ASP A 30 -6.74 9.36 -10.64
N ALA A 31 -6.21 9.87 -9.52
CA ALA A 31 -6.53 11.22 -9.04
C ALA A 31 -6.09 12.33 -10.01
N LEU A 32 -4.92 12.19 -10.65
CA LEU A 32 -4.33 13.17 -11.59
C LEU A 32 -4.97 13.17 -12.99
N LYS A 33 -5.43 12.01 -13.49
CA LYS A 33 -6.01 11.91 -14.85
C LYS A 33 -7.17 12.86 -15.08
N GLU A 34 -7.99 13.09 -14.05
CA GLU A 34 -9.22 13.88 -14.17
C GLU A 34 -8.95 15.39 -14.08
N THR A 35 -7.99 15.82 -13.26
CA THR A 35 -7.73 17.24 -13.00
C THR A 35 -6.56 17.81 -13.78
N GLY A 36 -5.72 16.93 -14.35
CA GLY A 36 -4.37 17.29 -14.78
C GLY A 36 -3.49 17.69 -13.59
N GLY A 37 -2.27 18.13 -13.88
CA GLY A 37 -1.33 18.58 -12.87
C GLY A 37 0.10 18.16 -13.16
N MET A 38 0.94 18.21 -12.13
CA MET A 38 2.31 17.74 -12.19
C MET A 38 2.52 16.56 -11.24
N TRP A 39 3.26 15.54 -11.68
CA TRP A 39 3.78 14.50 -10.81
C TRP A 39 5.30 14.56 -10.77
N PHE A 40 5.83 14.98 -9.62
CA PHE A 40 7.25 15.08 -9.33
C PHE A 40 7.75 13.92 -8.46
N GLY A 41 8.94 13.39 -8.76
CA GLY A 41 9.55 12.34 -7.93
C GLY A 41 10.75 11.62 -8.57
N TRP A 42 11.19 10.52 -7.95
CA TRP A 42 12.29 9.71 -8.48
C TRP A 42 11.84 8.89 -9.69
N SER A 43 12.62 8.96 -10.77
CA SER A 43 12.40 8.23 -12.03
C SER A 43 12.54 6.72 -11.87
N GLY A 44 13.26 6.29 -10.82
CA GLY A 44 13.65 4.90 -10.64
C GLY A 44 15.05 4.56 -11.12
N GLU A 45 15.72 5.49 -11.80
CA GLU A 45 17.10 5.33 -12.25
C GLU A 45 18.06 5.68 -11.11
N VAL A 46 19.06 4.81 -10.90
CA VAL A 46 20.22 5.12 -10.05
C VAL A 46 21.37 5.52 -10.97
N VAL A 47 21.73 6.80 -10.93
CA VAL A 47 22.73 7.41 -11.82
C VAL A 47 24.12 7.06 -11.31
N ALA A 48 24.91 6.38 -12.14
CA ALA A 48 26.25 5.90 -11.80
C ALA A 48 27.33 7.00 -11.89
N SER A 49 27.17 7.97 -12.79
CA SER A 49 28.10 9.08 -12.98
C SER A 49 27.37 10.34 -13.48
N GLY A 50 27.87 11.51 -13.09
CA GLY A 50 27.25 12.81 -13.42
C GLY A 50 26.21 13.27 -12.38
N ALA A 51 25.77 14.53 -12.53
CA ALA A 51 24.69 15.08 -11.71
C ALA A 51 23.33 14.64 -12.27
N PRO A 52 22.40 14.11 -11.44
CA PRO A 52 21.05 13.82 -11.90
C PRO A 52 20.38 15.08 -12.44
N GLN A 53 19.75 14.98 -13.60
CA GLN A 53 18.99 16.07 -14.22
C GLN A 53 17.50 15.72 -14.21
N ILE A 54 16.68 16.75 -13.98
CA ILE A 54 15.24 16.63 -14.07
C ILE A 54 14.82 16.43 -15.53
N ARG A 55 13.95 15.45 -15.77
CA ARG A 55 13.29 15.22 -17.06
C ARG A 55 11.83 15.61 -16.91
N VAL A 56 11.37 16.49 -17.78
CA VAL A 56 9.98 16.96 -17.82
C VAL A 56 9.33 16.43 -19.09
N GLU A 57 8.26 15.66 -18.93
CA GLU A 57 7.51 15.06 -20.04
C GLU A 57 6.01 15.33 -19.86
N GLU A 58 5.32 15.65 -20.94
CA GLU A 58 3.87 15.85 -20.92
C GLU A 58 3.18 14.62 -21.53
N HIS A 59 2.24 14.05 -20.78
CA HIS A 59 1.42 12.92 -21.22
C HIS A 59 -0.05 13.23 -20.95
N GLY A 60 -0.74 13.70 -21.98
CA GLY A 60 -2.11 14.20 -21.85
C GLY A 60 -2.18 15.39 -20.89
N PRO A 61 -3.08 15.39 -19.88
CA PRO A 61 -3.22 16.51 -18.95
C PRO A 61 -2.18 16.51 -17.81
N VAL A 62 -1.26 15.54 -17.78
CA VAL A 62 -0.30 15.35 -16.67
C VAL A 62 1.13 15.64 -17.15
N THR A 63 1.82 16.53 -16.43
CA THR A 63 3.25 16.77 -16.57
C THR A 63 4.04 15.90 -15.58
N PHE A 64 4.94 15.07 -16.07
CA PHE A 64 5.82 14.24 -15.25
C PHE A 64 7.18 14.93 -15.13
N ALA A 65 7.59 15.24 -13.89
CA ALA A 65 8.88 15.84 -13.59
C ALA A 65 9.72 14.86 -12.77
N THR A 66 10.49 14.01 -13.46
CA THR A 66 11.22 12.92 -12.81
C THR A 66 12.71 13.20 -12.72
N ILE A 67 13.36 12.71 -11.67
CA ILE A 67 14.81 12.84 -11.50
C ILE A 67 15.44 11.54 -11.02
N GLY A 68 16.65 11.22 -11.48
CA GLY A 68 17.41 10.08 -10.98
C GLY A 68 18.00 10.34 -9.58
N LEU A 69 18.42 9.29 -8.88
CA LEU A 69 19.19 9.42 -7.63
C LEU A 69 20.63 9.01 -7.86
N SER A 70 21.58 9.71 -7.22
CA SER A 70 22.95 9.21 -7.15
C SER A 70 22.99 7.90 -6.37
N ARG A 71 24.01 7.05 -6.60
CA ARG A 71 24.13 5.79 -5.84
C ARG A 71 24.13 6.01 -4.33
N ARG A 72 24.86 7.03 -3.86
CA ARG A 72 24.93 7.39 -2.44
C ARG A 72 23.58 7.80 -1.89
N ASP A 73 22.83 8.62 -2.61
CA ASP A 73 21.51 9.09 -2.17
C ASP A 73 20.50 7.95 -2.17
N TYR A 74 20.50 7.09 -3.19
CA TYR A 74 19.70 5.88 -3.20
C TYR A 74 19.98 4.97 -1.99
N ASP A 75 21.26 4.74 -1.67
CA ASP A 75 21.65 3.90 -0.55
C ASP A 75 21.24 4.53 0.80
N GLN A 76 21.48 5.82 1.03
CA GLN A 76 21.21 6.45 2.33
C GLN A 76 19.73 6.78 2.56
N TYR A 77 19.08 7.38 1.56
CA TYR A 77 17.71 7.86 1.70
C TYR A 77 16.68 6.74 1.47
N TYR A 78 16.84 5.93 0.41
CA TYR A 78 15.83 4.94 0.03
C TYR A 78 16.09 3.57 0.69
N ARG A 79 17.27 2.97 0.51
CA ARG A 79 17.58 1.66 1.09
C ARG A 79 17.74 1.72 2.60
N GLY A 80 18.49 2.70 3.07
CA GLY A 80 18.78 2.96 4.49
C GLY A 80 17.56 3.48 5.23
N PHE A 81 17.54 4.76 5.58
CA PHE A 81 16.58 5.27 6.55
C PHE A 81 15.11 5.00 6.19
N SER A 82 14.70 5.16 4.92
CA SER A 82 13.30 4.90 4.53
C SER A 82 12.89 3.44 4.69
N ASN A 83 13.66 2.48 4.15
CA ASN A 83 13.23 1.08 4.06
C ASN A 83 13.85 0.15 5.11
N ALA A 84 14.95 0.55 5.76
CA ALA A 84 15.58 -0.17 6.86
C ALA A 84 15.21 0.39 8.25
N THR A 85 14.80 1.66 8.35
CA THR A 85 14.34 2.26 9.62
C THR A 85 12.82 2.51 9.63
N LEU A 86 12.30 3.38 8.75
CA LEU A 86 10.89 3.81 8.82
C LEU A 86 9.92 2.70 8.47
N TRP A 87 10.13 1.98 7.36
CA TRP A 87 9.24 0.89 6.94
C TRP A 87 9.05 -0.18 8.03
N PRO A 88 10.10 -0.81 8.61
CA PRO A 88 9.89 -1.79 9.67
C PRO A 88 9.26 -1.18 10.93
N ALA A 89 9.68 0.02 11.34
CA ALA A 89 9.12 0.69 12.52
C ALA A 89 7.61 0.93 12.39
N PHE A 90 7.17 1.47 11.26
CA PHE A 90 5.77 1.82 11.00
C PHE A 90 4.90 0.57 10.77
N HIS A 91 5.52 -0.56 10.44
CA HIS A 91 4.86 -1.88 10.34
C HIS A 91 5.04 -2.74 11.61
N TYR A 92 5.39 -2.13 12.74
CA TYR A 92 5.49 -2.80 14.05
C TYR A 92 6.53 -3.95 14.07
N ARG A 93 7.59 -3.83 13.26
CA ARG A 93 8.72 -4.76 13.18
C ARG A 93 9.97 -4.15 13.78
N ALA A 94 9.91 -3.83 15.07
CA ALA A 94 11.04 -3.25 15.81
C ALA A 94 12.29 -4.15 15.74
N ASP A 95 12.09 -5.47 15.66
CA ASP A 95 13.12 -6.48 15.47
C ASP A 95 13.89 -6.35 14.15
N LEU A 96 13.33 -5.66 13.15
CA LEU A 96 13.94 -5.42 11.84
C LEU A 96 14.45 -4.00 11.65
N ILE A 97 14.29 -3.12 12.65
CA ILE A 97 14.78 -1.73 12.54
C ILE A 97 16.32 -1.75 12.52
N GLN A 98 16.88 -1.15 11.48
CA GLN A 98 18.30 -0.83 11.38
C GLN A 98 18.41 0.69 11.29
N TYR A 99 19.12 1.29 12.25
CA TYR A 99 19.33 2.73 12.29
C TYR A 99 20.81 3.04 12.13
N ASP A 100 21.10 3.89 11.15
CA ASP A 100 22.39 4.52 10.96
C ASP A 100 22.20 6.04 10.86
N ARG A 101 23.01 6.81 11.60
CA ARG A 101 22.90 8.27 11.63
C ARG A 101 23.27 8.90 10.28
N HIS A 102 24.24 8.32 9.57
CA HIS A 102 24.67 8.83 8.26
C HIS A 102 23.60 8.59 7.19
N GLU A 103 22.86 7.49 7.28
CA GLU A 103 21.67 7.24 6.45
C GLU A 103 20.56 8.26 6.75
N PHE A 104 20.32 8.60 8.03
CA PHE A 104 19.38 9.65 8.40
C PHE A 104 19.79 11.04 7.89
N ASP A 105 21.08 11.40 8.01
CA ASP A 105 21.61 12.64 7.44
C ASP A 105 21.43 12.68 5.92
N GLY A 106 21.66 11.54 5.25
CA GLY A 106 21.38 11.39 3.82
C GLY A 106 19.91 11.53 3.48
N TYR A 107 19.01 10.94 4.27
CA TYR A 107 17.56 11.08 4.12
C TYR A 107 17.10 12.54 4.18
N ARG A 108 17.61 13.30 5.16
CA ARG A 108 17.36 14.74 5.26
C ARG A 108 17.92 15.51 4.07
N ARG A 109 19.18 15.25 3.72
CA ARG A 109 19.86 15.92 2.60
C ARG A 109 19.11 15.72 1.28
N VAL A 110 18.67 14.49 0.99
CA VAL A 110 17.94 14.16 -0.24
C VAL A 110 16.59 14.86 -0.29
N ASN A 111 15.86 14.95 0.83
CA ASN A 111 14.61 15.71 0.89
C ASN A 111 14.82 17.20 0.59
N VAL A 112 15.88 17.82 1.13
CA VAL A 112 16.24 19.22 0.82
C VAL A 112 16.59 19.38 -0.65
N TRP A 113 17.42 18.48 -1.18
CA TRP A 113 17.84 18.52 -2.58
C TRP A 113 16.64 18.35 -3.54
N LEU A 114 15.75 17.38 -3.29
CA LEU A 114 14.53 17.19 -4.08
C LEU A 114 13.62 18.42 -4.03
N ALA A 115 13.44 19.03 -2.85
CA ALA A 115 12.66 20.25 -2.71
C ALA A 115 13.26 21.40 -3.56
N GLN A 116 14.59 21.55 -3.57
CA GLN A 116 15.28 22.53 -4.40
C GLN A 116 15.10 22.28 -5.92
N GLN A 117 14.92 21.02 -6.34
CA GLN A 117 14.62 20.71 -7.75
C GLN A 117 13.18 21.08 -8.13
N LEU A 118 12.24 20.99 -7.16
CA LEU A 118 10.84 21.32 -7.39
C LEU A 118 10.59 22.83 -7.43
N VAL A 119 11.27 23.61 -6.58
CA VAL A 119 11.04 25.07 -6.44
C VAL A 119 10.98 25.84 -7.78
N PRO A 120 11.90 25.64 -8.73
CA PRO A 120 11.87 26.35 -10.03
C PRO A 120 10.66 26.00 -10.91
N LEU A 121 9.93 24.93 -10.61
CA LEU A 121 8.78 24.46 -11.36
C LEU A 121 7.45 24.93 -10.77
N LEU A 122 7.47 25.51 -9.56
CA LEU A 122 6.27 25.94 -8.85
C LEU A 122 5.74 27.29 -9.36
N GLN A 123 4.42 27.42 -9.28
CA GLN A 123 3.67 28.65 -9.50
C GLN A 123 3.04 29.10 -8.17
N ASP A 124 2.76 30.40 -8.04
CA ASP A 124 2.29 30.99 -6.77
C ASP A 124 0.98 30.37 -6.24
N ASP A 125 0.11 29.91 -7.13
CA ASP A 125 -1.19 29.34 -6.80
C ASP A 125 -1.22 27.81 -6.79
N ASP A 126 -0.09 27.12 -7.03
CA ASP A 126 -0.01 25.66 -6.98
C ASP A 126 -0.43 25.12 -5.61
N VAL A 127 -1.06 23.93 -5.60
CA VAL A 127 -1.35 23.16 -4.40
C VAL A 127 -0.46 21.93 -4.39
N ILE A 128 0.37 21.78 -3.36
CA ILE A 128 1.35 20.69 -3.27
C ILE A 128 0.80 19.58 -2.39
N TRP A 129 0.80 18.36 -2.90
CA TRP A 129 0.38 17.16 -2.17
C TRP A 129 1.49 16.12 -2.17
N VAL A 130 2.11 15.97 -1.00
CA VAL A 130 3.23 15.08 -0.76
C VAL A 130 2.74 13.73 -0.26
N HIS A 131 3.32 12.65 -0.78
CA HIS A 131 2.92 11.29 -0.47
C HIS A 131 4.07 10.49 0.16
N ASP A 132 3.72 9.92 1.31
CA ASP A 132 4.36 8.78 1.96
C ASP A 132 5.68 9.05 2.70
N TYR A 133 6.05 8.07 3.54
CA TYR A 133 7.08 8.16 4.58
C TYR A 133 8.49 8.58 4.12
N HIS A 134 8.80 8.45 2.84
CA HIS A 134 10.08 8.89 2.30
C HIS A 134 10.24 10.43 2.35
N LEU A 135 9.12 11.15 2.36
CA LEU A 135 9.07 12.59 2.14
C LEU A 135 8.58 13.37 3.38
N ILE A 136 8.72 12.80 4.57
CA ILE A 136 8.32 13.45 5.83
C ILE A 136 8.98 14.86 5.98
N PRO A 137 10.28 15.07 5.68
CA PRO A 137 10.89 16.40 5.79
C PRO A 137 10.56 17.39 4.67
N PHE A 138 9.78 17.00 3.67
CA PHE A 138 9.69 17.73 2.41
C PHE A 138 9.05 19.12 2.56
N ALA A 139 7.97 19.26 3.34
CA ALA A 139 7.38 20.57 3.60
C ALA A 139 8.35 21.51 4.31
N ARG A 140 9.06 21.02 5.34
CA ARG A 140 10.07 21.80 6.05
C ARG A 140 11.15 22.33 5.10
N ALA A 141 11.60 21.49 4.15
CA ALA A 141 12.55 21.90 3.13
C ALA A 141 11.99 22.96 2.17
N LEU A 142 10.73 22.81 1.71
CA LEU A 142 10.06 23.80 0.87
C LEU A 142 9.86 25.15 1.60
N ARG A 143 9.42 25.11 2.86
CA ARG A 143 9.27 26.31 3.70
C ARG A 143 10.60 27.04 3.89
N ALA A 144 11.69 26.30 4.12
CA ALA A 144 13.04 26.88 4.20
C ALA A 144 13.51 27.52 2.88
N ALA A 145 13.01 27.04 1.73
CA ALA A 145 13.24 27.63 0.42
C ALA A 145 12.31 28.79 0.07
N GLY A 146 11.43 29.23 0.99
CA GLY A 146 10.53 30.37 0.80
C GLY A 146 9.19 30.04 0.15
N VAL A 147 8.86 28.75 -0.04
CA VAL A 147 7.59 28.32 -0.66
C VAL A 147 6.41 28.61 0.27
N LYS A 148 5.42 29.35 -0.24
CA LYS A 148 4.21 29.76 0.49
C LYS A 148 2.94 28.99 0.10
N ASN A 149 3.03 28.16 -0.93
CA ASN A 149 1.93 27.30 -1.40
C ASN A 149 1.33 26.46 -0.27
N ARG A 150 0.08 26.04 -0.43
CA ARG A 150 -0.51 25.05 0.47
C ARG A 150 0.14 23.69 0.23
N ILE A 151 0.56 23.02 1.31
CA ILE A 151 1.27 21.75 1.28
C ILE A 151 0.55 20.75 2.19
N GLY A 152 -0.03 19.72 1.58
CA GLY A 152 -0.59 18.57 2.29
C GLY A 152 0.37 17.38 2.28
N PHE A 153 0.28 16.52 3.29
CA PHE A 153 0.96 15.23 3.35
C PHE A 153 -0.07 14.11 3.51
N PHE A 154 0.11 13.00 2.80
CA PHE A 154 -0.66 11.79 3.04
C PHE A 154 0.25 10.58 3.27
N LEU A 155 0.13 9.93 4.43
CA LEU A 155 0.88 8.74 4.79
C LEU A 155 0.14 7.48 4.33
N HIS A 156 0.74 6.68 3.44
CA HIS A 156 0.08 5.50 2.88
C HIS A 156 0.25 4.25 3.73
N ILE A 157 1.35 4.18 4.48
CA ILE A 157 1.63 3.13 5.45
C ILE A 157 0.95 3.46 6.80
N PRO A 158 0.86 2.52 7.76
CA PRO A 158 0.31 2.82 9.08
C PRO A 158 1.14 3.89 9.80
N PHE A 159 0.50 4.68 10.66
CA PHE A 159 1.23 5.47 11.66
C PHE A 159 1.32 4.63 12.94
N PRO A 160 2.52 4.27 13.42
CA PRO A 160 2.66 3.40 14.58
C PRO A 160 2.23 4.12 15.86
N ALA A 161 1.76 3.35 16.86
CA ALA A 161 1.51 3.87 18.19
C ALA A 161 2.74 4.61 18.73
N ALA A 162 2.54 5.68 19.52
CA ALA A 162 3.62 6.53 20.00
C ALA A 162 4.78 5.74 20.64
N GLN A 163 4.45 4.76 21.49
CA GLN A 163 5.42 3.87 22.16
C GLN A 163 6.20 2.94 21.20
N VAL A 164 5.68 2.72 19.99
CA VAL A 164 6.43 2.02 18.93
C VAL A 164 7.30 3.01 18.17
N LEU A 165 6.79 4.22 17.88
CA LEU A 165 7.51 5.26 17.15
C LEU A 165 8.79 5.72 17.86
N VAL A 166 8.80 5.77 19.20
CA VAL A 166 10.00 6.16 19.99
C VAL A 166 11.19 5.22 19.78
N ASN A 167 11.01 4.02 19.21
CA ASN A 167 12.12 3.16 18.81
C ASN A 167 12.89 3.68 17.57
N VAL A 168 12.35 4.67 16.85
CA VAL A 168 13.06 5.37 15.77
C VAL A 168 13.84 6.52 16.39
N PRO A 169 15.18 6.48 16.49
CA PRO A 169 15.93 7.47 17.28
C PRO A 169 15.64 8.94 16.96
N PRO A 170 15.46 9.36 15.69
CA PRO A 170 15.06 10.74 15.36
C PRO A 170 13.54 10.96 15.36
N HIS A 171 12.75 10.20 16.14
CA HIS A 171 11.27 10.30 16.17
C HIS A 171 10.77 11.74 16.33
N ARG A 172 11.38 12.51 17.25
CA ARG A 172 10.98 13.91 17.51
C ARG A 172 11.17 14.80 16.29
N GLU A 173 12.29 14.66 15.58
CA GLU A 173 12.60 15.43 14.38
C GLU A 173 11.67 15.08 13.21
N LEU A 174 11.26 13.81 13.11
CA LEU A 174 10.28 13.38 12.11
C LEU A 174 8.91 14.01 12.37
N VAL A 175 8.41 13.98 13.60
CA VAL A 175 7.11 14.55 13.94
C VAL A 175 7.12 16.07 13.86
N GLU A 176 8.21 16.72 14.29
CA GLU A 176 8.41 18.16 14.05
C GLU A 176 8.33 18.49 12.56
N SER A 177 8.94 17.67 11.70
CA SER A 177 8.90 17.87 10.25
C SER A 177 7.49 17.66 9.66
N LEU A 178 6.70 16.72 10.20
CA LEU A 178 5.28 16.57 9.83
C LEU A 178 4.46 17.81 10.19
N CYS A 179 4.81 18.53 11.26
CA CYS A 179 4.10 19.74 11.65
C CYS A 179 4.34 20.94 10.71
N ALA A 180 5.26 20.82 9.74
CA ALA A 180 5.49 21.85 8.72
C ALA A 180 4.46 21.82 7.57
N PHE A 181 3.62 20.80 7.49
CA PHE A 181 2.52 20.70 6.52
C PHE A 181 1.27 21.42 7.03
N ASP A 182 0.44 21.90 6.11
CA ASP A 182 -0.83 22.57 6.45
C ASP A 182 -1.93 21.54 6.77
N LEU A 183 -1.88 20.37 6.12
CA LEU A 183 -2.77 19.23 6.35
C LEU A 183 -2.00 17.91 6.36
N LEU A 184 -2.20 17.11 7.41
CA LEU A 184 -1.79 15.70 7.46
C LEU A 184 -2.98 14.77 7.20
N GLY A 185 -2.79 13.79 6.33
CA GLY A 185 -3.74 12.72 6.07
C GLY A 185 -3.14 11.35 6.42
N PHE A 186 -3.96 10.53 7.06
CA PHE A 186 -3.63 9.13 7.38
C PHE A 186 -4.66 8.19 6.77
N GLN A 187 -4.35 6.90 6.69
CA GLN A 187 -5.28 5.92 6.14
C GLN A 187 -6.51 5.72 7.02
N THR A 188 -6.32 5.57 8.33
CA THR A 188 -7.39 5.19 9.25
C THR A 188 -7.43 6.06 10.52
N GLU A 189 -8.58 6.07 11.20
CA GLU A 189 -8.73 6.78 12.48
C GLU A 189 -7.74 6.28 13.56
N PRO A 190 -7.41 4.97 13.67
CA PRO A 190 -6.30 4.52 14.52
C PRO A 190 -4.95 5.15 14.19
N ASP A 191 -4.61 5.36 12.92
CA ASP A 191 -3.35 6.01 12.54
C ASP A 191 -3.36 7.49 12.97
N LEU A 192 -4.47 8.19 12.72
CA LEU A 192 -4.66 9.57 13.17
C LEU A 192 -4.54 9.67 14.71
N ARG A 193 -5.18 8.75 15.43
CA ARG A 193 -5.11 8.70 16.89
C ARG A 193 -3.68 8.48 17.37
N ALA A 194 -2.96 7.55 16.79
CA ALA A 194 -1.56 7.29 17.16
C ALA A 194 -0.66 8.52 16.96
N PHE A 195 -0.90 9.32 15.92
CA PHE A 195 -0.24 10.61 15.74
C PHE A 195 -0.64 11.62 16.83
N CYS A 196 -1.94 11.74 17.13
CA CYS A 196 -2.42 12.62 18.19
C CYS A 196 -1.85 12.25 19.57
N ASP A 197 -1.83 10.95 19.90
CA ASP A 197 -1.25 10.43 21.14
C ASP A 197 0.23 10.82 21.24
N TYR A 198 1.00 10.71 20.15
CA TYR A 198 2.38 11.17 20.15
C TYR A 198 2.46 12.69 20.41
N VAL A 199 1.62 13.49 19.75
CA VAL A 199 1.64 14.94 19.92
C VAL A 199 1.36 15.33 21.38
N GLU A 200 0.33 14.77 21.99
CA GLU A 200 -0.09 15.11 23.35
C GLU A 200 0.93 14.60 24.39
N PHE A 201 1.36 13.34 24.28
CA PHE A 201 2.11 12.68 25.36
C PHE A 201 3.63 12.72 25.18
N GLU A 202 4.15 12.77 23.95
CA GLU A 202 5.60 12.79 23.68
C GLU A 202 6.10 14.18 23.27
N ALA A 203 5.29 14.95 22.52
CA ALA A 203 5.67 16.28 22.06
C ALA A 203 5.22 17.43 22.98
N GLY A 204 4.24 17.18 23.87
CA GLY A 204 3.65 18.20 24.74
C GLY A 204 2.84 19.25 23.95
N GLY A 205 2.29 18.86 22.80
CA GLY A 205 1.42 19.71 21.99
C GLY A 205 -0.06 19.58 22.38
N GLU A 206 -0.90 20.31 21.65
CA GLU A 206 -2.35 20.32 21.86
C GLU A 206 -3.07 19.75 20.64
N VAL A 207 -4.08 18.91 20.88
CA VAL A 207 -4.96 18.37 19.84
C VAL A 207 -6.40 18.71 20.18
N ALA A 208 -7.11 19.32 19.23
CA ALA A 208 -8.52 19.67 19.37
C ALA A 208 -9.34 19.10 18.20
N ARG A 209 -10.39 18.33 18.49
CA ARG A 209 -11.27 17.78 17.45
C ARG A 209 -12.17 18.87 16.87
N GLU A 210 -12.19 18.98 15.54
CA GLU A 210 -13.02 19.91 14.76
C GLU A 210 -13.78 19.14 13.68
N GLY A 211 -14.94 18.58 14.05
CA GLY A 211 -15.73 17.72 13.15
C GLY A 211 -14.94 16.48 12.74
N ARG A 212 -14.71 16.33 11.43
CA ARG A 212 -13.93 15.19 10.87
C ARG A 212 -12.41 15.36 10.96
N THR A 213 -11.93 16.58 11.24
CA THR A 213 -10.51 16.89 11.33
C THR A 213 -10.11 17.14 12.78
N VAL A 214 -8.81 17.14 13.07
CA VAL A 214 -8.25 17.64 14.32
C VAL A 214 -7.35 18.83 14.00
N ARG A 215 -7.42 19.87 14.83
CA ARG A 215 -6.44 20.95 14.87
C ARG A 215 -5.31 20.52 15.80
N VAL A 216 -4.07 20.75 15.38
CA VAL A 216 -2.87 20.33 16.09
C VAL A 216 -1.95 21.53 16.26
N ASN A 217 -1.60 21.84 17.50
CA ASN A 217 -0.60 22.85 17.85
C ASN A 217 0.62 22.15 18.46
N ALA A 218 1.72 22.09 17.74
CA ALA A 218 2.94 21.42 18.21
C ALA A 218 4.17 22.03 17.55
N PHE A 219 5.30 22.06 18.26
CA PHE A 219 6.58 22.58 17.75
C PHE A 219 6.52 24.02 17.19
N GLY A 220 5.61 24.86 17.68
CA GLY A 220 5.40 26.21 17.17
C GLY A 220 4.63 26.30 15.85
N HIS A 221 4.08 25.19 15.37
CA HIS A 221 3.23 25.10 14.19
C HIS A 221 1.77 24.82 14.58
N SER A 222 0.85 25.31 13.74
CA SER A 222 -0.58 25.00 13.79
C SER A 222 -0.98 24.39 12.46
N LEU A 223 -1.55 23.19 12.48
CA LEU A 223 -1.96 22.45 11.29
C LEU A 223 -3.27 21.68 11.52
N ARG A 224 -3.82 21.08 10.46
CA ARG A 224 -4.94 20.13 10.56
C ARG A 224 -4.47 18.70 10.28
N ALA A 225 -5.14 17.72 10.86
CA ALA A 225 -4.96 16.31 10.52
C ALA A 225 -6.30 15.57 10.40
N ALA A 226 -6.37 14.53 9.56
CA ALA A 226 -7.56 13.68 9.45
C ALA A 226 -7.24 12.29 8.85
N ALA A 227 -8.21 11.39 8.89
CA ALA A 227 -8.15 10.10 8.18
C ALA A 227 -8.88 10.19 6.83
N TYR A 228 -8.20 9.76 5.76
CA TYR A 228 -8.73 9.66 4.40
C TYR A 228 -8.38 8.26 3.86
N PRO A 229 -9.23 7.24 4.08
CA PRO A 229 -8.96 5.90 3.60
C PRO A 229 -8.96 5.85 2.06
N ILE A 230 -7.83 5.48 1.46
CA ILE A 230 -7.69 5.42 0.00
C ILE A 230 -8.56 4.31 -0.59
N GLY A 231 -9.32 4.64 -1.64
CA GLY A 231 -10.22 3.74 -2.35
C GLY A 231 -9.66 3.18 -3.67
N VAL A 232 -10.55 2.57 -4.46
CA VAL A 232 -10.32 2.15 -5.85
C VAL A 232 -11.53 2.60 -6.69
N TYR A 233 -11.50 2.41 -8.01
CA TYR A 233 -12.71 2.44 -8.85
C TYR A 233 -13.26 1.02 -9.02
N PRO A 234 -14.25 0.61 -8.18
CA PRO A 234 -14.69 -0.78 -8.16
C PRO A 234 -15.33 -1.24 -9.48
N ASP A 235 -16.12 -0.39 -10.11
CA ASP A 235 -16.83 -0.75 -11.35
C ASP A 235 -15.90 -0.81 -12.58
N GLU A 236 -14.83 -0.01 -12.59
CA GLU A 236 -13.77 -0.12 -13.60
C GLU A 236 -13.01 -1.45 -13.45
N ILE A 237 -12.70 -1.85 -12.22
CA ILE A 237 -12.03 -3.13 -11.94
C ILE A 237 -12.95 -4.30 -12.30
N ALA A 238 -14.25 -4.22 -11.99
CA ALA A 238 -15.23 -5.23 -12.39
C ALA A 238 -15.27 -5.41 -13.92
N SER A 239 -15.33 -4.29 -14.64
CA SER A 239 -15.32 -4.27 -16.12
C SER A 239 -14.02 -4.86 -16.67
N LEU A 240 -12.88 -4.52 -16.07
CA LEU A 240 -11.57 -5.04 -16.47
C LEU A 240 -11.45 -6.56 -16.22
N ALA A 241 -11.94 -7.03 -15.08
CA ALA A 241 -11.96 -8.44 -14.74
C ALA A 241 -12.85 -9.25 -15.71
N GLN A 242 -14.02 -8.72 -16.05
CA GLN A 242 -14.94 -9.32 -17.02
C GLN A 242 -14.31 -9.38 -18.43
N ALA A 243 -13.69 -8.29 -18.89
CA ALA A 243 -13.02 -8.26 -20.19
C ALA A 243 -11.89 -9.30 -20.30
N GLY A 244 -11.19 -9.56 -19.18
CA GLY A 244 -10.10 -10.53 -19.11
C GLY A 244 -10.51 -11.99 -18.87
N GLU A 245 -11.79 -12.30 -18.68
CA GLU A 245 -12.29 -13.63 -18.29
C GLU A 245 -11.95 -14.72 -19.31
N THR A 246 -11.97 -14.37 -20.60
CA THR A 246 -11.55 -15.23 -21.71
C THR A 246 -10.06 -15.04 -22.05
N GLY A 247 -9.26 -14.44 -21.18
CA GLY A 247 -7.82 -14.28 -21.37
C GLY A 247 -7.09 -15.62 -21.40
N LYS A 248 -5.96 -15.69 -22.13
CA LYS A 248 -5.12 -16.89 -22.19
C LYS A 248 -4.69 -17.35 -20.79
N ALA A 249 -4.27 -16.41 -19.94
CA ALA A 249 -3.83 -16.69 -18.57
C ALA A 249 -4.94 -17.33 -17.72
N VAL A 250 -6.15 -16.77 -17.76
CA VAL A 250 -7.32 -17.30 -17.03
C VAL A 250 -7.67 -18.70 -17.51
N ARG A 251 -7.77 -18.92 -18.83
CA ARG A 251 -8.07 -20.25 -19.40
C ARG A 251 -7.02 -21.30 -19.03
N THR A 252 -5.73 -20.94 -19.11
CA THR A 252 -4.63 -21.84 -18.74
C THR A 252 -4.72 -22.22 -17.27
N LEU A 253 -4.94 -21.25 -16.37
CA LEU A 253 -5.09 -21.55 -14.95
C LEU A 253 -6.34 -22.39 -14.68
N ALA A 254 -7.50 -22.02 -15.22
CA ALA A 254 -8.76 -22.76 -15.05
C ALA A 254 -8.64 -24.22 -15.52
N THR A 255 -7.96 -24.45 -16.65
CA THR A 255 -7.71 -25.80 -17.17
C THR A 255 -6.77 -26.58 -16.24
N SER A 256 -5.72 -25.93 -15.73
CA SER A 256 -4.77 -26.56 -14.78
C SER A 256 -5.43 -26.94 -13.44
N LEU A 257 -6.43 -26.17 -13.00
CA LEU A 257 -7.18 -26.45 -11.77
C LEU A 257 -8.05 -27.71 -11.89
N ARG A 258 -8.47 -28.10 -13.11
CA ARG A 258 -9.35 -29.28 -13.34
C ARG A 258 -10.61 -29.28 -12.47
N GLY A 259 -11.24 -28.11 -12.33
CA GLY A 259 -12.45 -27.93 -11.50
C GLY A 259 -12.20 -27.81 -9.99
N ARG A 260 -10.94 -27.77 -9.54
CA ARG A 260 -10.59 -27.43 -8.15
C ARG A 260 -10.88 -25.97 -7.85
N GLN A 261 -11.27 -25.69 -6.61
CA GLN A 261 -11.41 -24.32 -6.12
C GLN A 261 -10.04 -23.63 -6.03
N LEU A 262 -10.03 -22.31 -6.19
CA LEU A 262 -8.82 -21.49 -6.14
C LEU A 262 -8.86 -20.54 -4.93
N ILE A 263 -7.83 -20.62 -4.09
CA ILE A 263 -7.48 -19.55 -3.16
C ILE A 263 -6.41 -18.70 -3.85
N MET A 264 -6.53 -17.37 -3.78
CA MET A 264 -5.58 -16.46 -4.42
C MET A 264 -5.08 -15.37 -3.46
N SER A 265 -3.77 -15.14 -3.52
CA SER A 265 -3.09 -14.05 -2.85
C SER A 265 -2.12 -13.36 -3.80
N VAL A 266 -2.05 -12.03 -3.70
CA VAL A 266 -1.12 -11.20 -4.47
C VAL A 266 -0.51 -10.18 -3.54
N ASP A 267 0.79 -10.29 -3.32
CA ASP A 267 1.48 -9.40 -2.39
C ASP A 267 2.91 -9.21 -2.86
N ARG A 268 3.43 -7.99 -2.78
CA ARG A 268 4.88 -7.82 -2.88
C ARG A 268 5.54 -8.71 -1.82
N LEU A 269 6.67 -9.34 -2.17
CA LEU A 269 7.41 -10.20 -1.26
C LEU A 269 8.03 -9.34 -0.15
N ASP A 270 7.28 -9.14 0.94
CA ASP A 270 7.58 -8.18 2.01
C ASP A 270 7.16 -8.79 3.36
N TYR A 271 7.98 -8.60 4.39
CA TYR A 271 7.75 -9.17 5.71
C TYR A 271 6.51 -8.62 6.43
N SER A 272 5.97 -7.49 5.99
CA SER A 272 4.68 -6.97 6.48
C SER A 272 3.47 -7.84 6.09
N LYS A 273 3.63 -8.72 5.10
CA LYS A 273 2.50 -9.41 4.45
C LYS A 273 2.10 -10.75 5.09
N GLY A 274 2.82 -11.21 6.10
CA GLY A 274 2.48 -12.43 6.84
C GLY A 274 2.42 -13.68 5.96
N LEU A 275 3.29 -13.76 4.94
CA LEU A 275 3.20 -14.80 3.90
C LEU A 275 3.49 -16.19 4.46
N VAL A 276 4.37 -16.29 5.46
CA VAL A 276 4.72 -17.55 6.12
C VAL A 276 3.54 -18.07 6.93
N GLU A 277 2.93 -17.22 7.75
CA GLU A 277 1.74 -17.54 8.54
C GLU A 277 0.58 -17.94 7.63
N ARG A 278 0.43 -17.26 6.50
CA ARG A 278 -0.56 -17.57 5.47
C ARG A 278 -0.38 -18.97 4.87
N PHE A 279 0.85 -19.34 4.53
CA PHE A 279 1.17 -20.66 4.00
C PHE A 279 0.90 -21.75 5.05
N ARG A 280 1.28 -21.49 6.30
CA ARG A 280 1.00 -22.38 7.43
C ARG A 280 -0.48 -22.57 7.71
N ALA A 281 -1.30 -21.53 7.57
CA ALA A 281 -2.76 -21.67 7.72
C ALA A 281 -3.38 -22.51 6.60
N PHE A 282 -2.90 -22.36 5.36
CA PHE A 282 -3.33 -23.24 4.27
C PHE A 282 -2.89 -24.70 4.52
N GLU A 283 -1.67 -24.94 5.00
CA GLU A 283 -1.26 -26.27 5.44
C GLU A 283 -2.17 -26.81 6.56
N LYS A 284 -2.45 -26.00 7.57
CA LYS A 284 -3.28 -26.37 8.71
C LYS A 284 -4.69 -26.79 8.30
N LEU A 285 -5.26 -26.09 7.32
CA LEU A 285 -6.50 -26.45 6.66
C LEU A 285 -6.41 -27.86 6.01
N LEU A 286 -5.32 -28.16 5.28
CA LEU A 286 -5.10 -29.48 4.66
C LEU A 286 -4.86 -30.59 5.70
N GLU A 287 -4.28 -30.27 6.86
CA GLU A 287 -4.14 -31.18 8.00
C GLU A 287 -5.51 -31.59 8.54
N HIS A 288 -6.34 -30.60 8.89
CA HIS A 288 -7.60 -30.81 9.59
C HIS A 288 -8.70 -31.38 8.69
N GLN A 289 -8.73 -31.00 7.41
CA GLN A 289 -9.82 -31.33 6.52
C GLN A 289 -9.36 -32.15 5.31
N ALA A 290 -9.11 -33.45 5.52
CA ALA A 290 -8.65 -34.34 4.46
C ALA A 290 -9.55 -34.34 3.20
N SER A 291 -10.85 -34.05 3.35
CA SER A 291 -11.81 -33.99 2.24
C SER A 291 -11.54 -32.89 1.21
N ILE A 292 -10.77 -31.85 1.55
CA ILE A 292 -10.43 -30.78 0.61
C ILE A 292 -9.13 -31.04 -0.17
N ARG A 293 -8.34 -32.02 0.25
CA ARG A 293 -7.09 -32.37 -0.45
C ARG A 293 -7.43 -32.73 -1.88
N ASN A 294 -6.63 -32.23 -2.83
CA ASN A 294 -6.89 -32.40 -4.26
C ASN A 294 -8.23 -31.77 -4.75
N ARG A 295 -8.90 -30.95 -3.93
CA ARG A 295 -10.10 -30.16 -4.31
C ARG A 295 -9.88 -28.65 -4.33
N VAL A 296 -8.77 -28.18 -3.75
CA VAL A 296 -8.40 -26.77 -3.70
C VAL A 296 -6.89 -26.61 -3.99
N SER A 297 -6.53 -25.53 -4.67
CA SER A 297 -5.13 -25.08 -4.79
C SER A 297 -5.01 -23.62 -4.36
N PHE A 298 -3.84 -23.26 -3.83
CA PHE A 298 -3.52 -21.91 -3.38
C PHE A 298 -2.49 -21.26 -4.32
N LEU A 299 -2.90 -20.22 -5.04
CA LEU A 299 -2.03 -19.38 -5.86
C LEU A 299 -1.50 -18.19 -5.06
N GLN A 300 -0.19 -18.13 -4.85
CA GLN A 300 0.50 -16.96 -4.31
C GLN A 300 1.36 -16.33 -5.41
N ILE A 301 0.96 -15.16 -5.89
CA ILE A 301 1.80 -14.31 -6.74
C ILE A 301 2.56 -13.35 -5.83
N ALA A 302 3.88 -13.38 -5.90
CA ALA A 302 4.76 -12.61 -5.02
C ALA A 302 5.84 -11.86 -5.82
N PRO A 303 5.52 -10.73 -6.49
CA PRO A 303 6.52 -9.97 -7.23
C PRO A 303 7.67 -9.51 -6.33
N SER A 304 8.88 -9.47 -6.89
CA SER A 304 10.07 -8.98 -6.21
C SER A 304 9.91 -7.51 -5.82
N THR A 305 10.41 -7.15 -4.64
CA THR A 305 10.51 -5.78 -4.17
C THR A 305 11.80 -5.64 -3.37
N ARG A 306 12.54 -4.55 -3.54
CA ARG A 306 13.74 -4.22 -2.73
C ARG A 306 14.71 -5.40 -2.57
N ALA A 307 14.96 -6.12 -3.67
CA ALA A 307 15.72 -7.38 -3.69
C ALA A 307 17.19 -7.23 -3.25
N ASP A 308 17.69 -6.00 -3.18
CA ASP A 308 19.01 -5.62 -2.70
C ASP A 308 19.10 -5.41 -1.18
N LEU A 309 18.00 -5.58 -0.45
CA LEU A 309 17.97 -5.54 1.01
C LEU A 309 17.95 -6.96 1.60
N ARG A 310 18.82 -7.21 2.60
CA ARG A 310 18.97 -8.53 3.23
C ARG A 310 17.67 -9.07 3.82
N ALA A 311 16.91 -8.24 4.55
CA ALA A 311 15.63 -8.65 5.14
C ALA A 311 14.62 -9.17 4.09
N TYR A 312 14.68 -8.68 2.85
CA TYR A 312 13.83 -9.14 1.74
C TYR A 312 14.32 -10.46 1.13
N GLN A 313 15.65 -10.68 1.13
CA GLN A 313 16.24 -11.96 0.72
C GLN A 313 15.91 -13.06 1.74
N ASP A 314 15.96 -12.74 3.04
CA ASP A 314 15.69 -13.70 4.12
C ASP A 314 14.24 -14.20 4.07
N ILE A 315 13.25 -13.29 3.98
CA ILE A 315 11.83 -13.69 3.87
C ILE A 315 11.54 -14.45 2.58
N ARG A 316 12.27 -14.17 1.48
CA ARG A 316 12.14 -14.93 0.23
C ARG A 316 12.56 -16.38 0.42
N VAL A 317 13.75 -16.60 0.99
CA VAL A 317 14.28 -17.95 1.25
C VAL A 317 13.32 -18.72 2.16
N GLN A 318 12.82 -18.07 3.21
CA GLN A 318 11.86 -18.68 4.13
C GLN A 318 10.57 -19.09 3.40
N LEU A 319 10.01 -18.22 2.57
CA LEU A 319 8.76 -18.50 1.86
C LEU A 319 8.93 -19.59 0.79
N GLU A 320 10.03 -19.59 0.04
CA GLU A 320 10.38 -20.63 -0.93
C GLU A 320 10.49 -22.00 -0.23
N ALA A 321 11.14 -22.06 0.93
CA ALA A 321 11.26 -23.28 1.73
C ALA A 321 9.90 -23.78 2.25
N GLU A 322 9.04 -22.89 2.77
CA GLU A 322 7.68 -23.25 3.21
C GLU A 322 6.84 -23.79 2.04
N SER A 323 6.93 -23.17 0.85
CA SER A 323 6.24 -23.65 -0.35
C SER A 323 6.66 -25.08 -0.71
N GLY A 324 7.97 -25.37 -0.67
CA GLY A 324 8.53 -26.67 -0.99
C GLY A 324 8.16 -27.73 0.03
N ARG A 325 8.20 -27.38 1.31
CA ARG A 325 7.84 -28.28 2.42
C ARG A 325 6.37 -28.69 2.36
N ILE A 326 5.45 -27.73 2.15
CA ILE A 326 4.01 -28.00 2.08
C ILE A 326 3.68 -28.80 0.82
N ASN A 327 4.22 -28.41 -0.34
CA ASN A 327 4.03 -29.18 -1.56
C ASN A 327 4.59 -30.60 -1.44
N GLY A 328 5.78 -30.78 -0.85
CA GLY A 328 6.35 -32.11 -0.62
C GLY A 328 5.53 -33.01 0.29
N ARG A 329 4.73 -32.44 1.20
CA ARG A 329 3.88 -33.19 2.14
C ARG A 329 2.52 -33.59 1.56
N TYR A 330 1.93 -32.79 0.68
CA TYR A 330 0.55 -32.98 0.21
C TYR A 330 0.39 -33.15 -1.30
N ALA A 331 1.42 -32.90 -2.11
CA ALA A 331 1.27 -33.02 -3.55
C ALA A 331 0.94 -34.45 -3.98
N GLU A 332 0.18 -34.53 -5.07
CA GLU A 332 -0.11 -35.76 -5.80
C GLU A 332 0.39 -35.60 -7.23
N LEU A 333 0.44 -36.68 -8.02
CA LEU A 333 0.90 -36.64 -9.42
C LEU A 333 0.19 -35.59 -10.27
N ASP A 334 -1.06 -35.25 -9.92
CA ASP A 334 -1.91 -34.32 -10.66
C ASP A 334 -2.32 -33.07 -9.85
N TRP A 335 -1.70 -32.84 -8.68
CA TRP A 335 -2.05 -31.76 -7.78
C TRP A 335 -0.83 -31.13 -7.10
N ALA A 336 -0.66 -29.83 -7.32
CA ALA A 336 0.20 -28.97 -6.53
C ALA A 336 -0.67 -28.14 -5.56
N PRO A 337 -0.51 -28.32 -4.23
CA PRO A 337 -1.25 -27.57 -3.23
C PRO A 337 -1.00 -26.06 -3.31
N ILE A 338 0.26 -25.63 -3.39
CA ILE A 338 0.68 -24.23 -3.48
C ILE A 338 1.33 -23.96 -4.84
N LEU A 339 0.75 -23.03 -5.60
CA LEU A 339 1.29 -22.45 -6.81
C LEU A 339 1.99 -21.13 -6.44
N TYR A 340 3.28 -21.20 -6.11
CA TYR A 340 4.07 -20.01 -5.77
C TYR A 340 4.73 -19.43 -7.02
N ILE A 341 4.47 -18.16 -7.32
CA ILE A 341 5.00 -17.46 -8.50
C ILE A 341 5.70 -16.17 -8.09
N HIS A 342 7.04 -16.18 -8.15
CA HIS A 342 7.87 -15.00 -7.90
C HIS A 342 8.04 -14.15 -9.19
N ARG A 343 6.92 -13.65 -9.73
CA ARG A 343 6.90 -12.80 -10.93
C ARG A 343 5.83 -11.72 -10.82
N GLN A 344 6.05 -10.64 -11.55
CA GLN A 344 5.07 -9.58 -11.72
C GLN A 344 4.08 -9.93 -12.84
N TYR A 345 2.83 -9.53 -12.64
CA TYR A 345 1.75 -9.66 -13.61
C TYR A 345 1.07 -8.31 -13.79
N ASP A 346 0.52 -8.12 -14.98
CA ASP A 346 -0.25 -6.92 -15.28
C ASP A 346 -1.55 -6.90 -14.47
N ARG A 347 -1.95 -5.69 -14.07
CA ARG A 347 -3.17 -5.48 -13.28
C ARG A 347 -4.41 -6.07 -13.92
N GLN A 348 -4.51 -5.99 -15.25
CA GLN A 348 -5.63 -6.56 -16.01
C GLN A 348 -5.72 -8.09 -15.85
N VAL A 349 -4.57 -8.76 -15.88
CA VAL A 349 -4.49 -10.21 -15.67
C VAL A 349 -4.86 -10.55 -14.23
N LEU A 350 -4.35 -9.79 -13.26
CA LEU A 350 -4.68 -10.00 -11.84
C LEU A 350 -6.18 -9.84 -11.56
N ALA A 351 -6.82 -8.79 -12.10
CA ALA A 351 -8.26 -8.56 -11.95
C ALA A 351 -9.08 -9.75 -12.47
N ALA A 352 -8.74 -10.28 -13.65
CA ALA A 352 -9.43 -11.44 -14.21
C ALA A 352 -9.18 -12.73 -13.40
N LEU A 353 -7.97 -12.90 -12.85
CA LEU A 353 -7.66 -14.02 -11.97
C LEU A 353 -8.38 -13.92 -10.61
N TYR A 354 -8.57 -12.71 -10.06
CA TYR A 354 -9.38 -12.52 -8.86
C TYR A 354 -10.82 -12.96 -9.06
N ARG A 355 -11.41 -12.67 -10.23
CA ARG A 355 -12.78 -13.11 -10.58
C ARG A 355 -12.91 -14.63 -10.63
N LEU A 356 -11.87 -15.34 -11.05
CA LEU A 356 -11.83 -16.81 -11.03
C LEU A 356 -11.65 -17.38 -9.62
N ALA A 357 -11.02 -16.63 -8.71
CA ALA A 357 -10.62 -17.11 -7.40
C ALA A 357 -11.79 -17.16 -6.41
N ARG A 358 -12.01 -18.34 -5.84
CA ARG A 358 -13.07 -18.57 -4.86
C ARG A 358 -12.82 -17.83 -3.54
N VAL A 359 -11.56 -17.72 -3.15
CA VAL A 359 -11.16 -17.04 -1.92
C VAL A 359 -10.05 -16.06 -2.21
N GLY A 360 -10.24 -14.80 -1.84
CA GLY A 360 -9.21 -13.79 -1.78
C GLY A 360 -8.58 -13.85 -0.40
N PHE A 361 -7.29 -14.18 -0.30
CA PHE A 361 -6.65 -14.43 0.98
C PHE A 361 -5.60 -13.35 1.28
N VAL A 362 -6.01 -12.34 2.04
CA VAL A 362 -5.25 -11.10 2.24
C VAL A 362 -4.97 -10.90 3.72
N THR A 363 -3.87 -11.47 4.19
CA THR A 363 -3.57 -11.56 5.63
C THR A 363 -2.28 -10.88 6.08
N PRO A 364 -2.06 -9.59 5.75
CA PRO A 364 -0.86 -8.90 6.21
C PRO A 364 -0.80 -8.80 7.74
N LEU A 365 0.41 -8.89 8.29
CA LEU A 365 0.68 -8.63 9.71
C LEU A 365 0.40 -7.18 10.07
N ARG A 366 0.73 -6.26 9.16
CA ARG A 366 0.38 -4.82 9.20
C ARG A 366 0.29 -4.29 7.78
N ASP A 367 -0.73 -3.49 7.48
CA ASP A 367 -0.86 -2.80 6.20
C ASP A 367 -1.69 -1.53 6.35
N GLY A 368 -1.21 -0.42 5.79
CA GLY A 368 -1.90 0.88 5.91
C GLY A 368 -3.31 0.84 5.31
N MET A 369 -3.51 0.07 4.23
CA MET A 369 -4.84 -0.11 3.63
C MET A 369 -5.02 -1.50 3.04
N ASN A 370 -4.12 -1.90 2.14
CA ASN A 370 -4.22 -3.06 1.24
C ASN A 370 -5.26 -2.92 0.13
N LEU A 371 -4.85 -2.38 -1.03
CA LEU A 371 -5.73 -2.26 -2.21
C LEU A 371 -6.07 -3.62 -2.84
N VAL A 372 -5.25 -4.65 -2.67
CA VAL A 372 -5.53 -5.99 -3.22
C VAL A 372 -6.83 -6.55 -2.65
N ALA A 373 -7.13 -6.30 -1.36
CA ALA A 373 -8.43 -6.65 -0.77
C ALA A 373 -9.60 -5.97 -1.50
N LYS A 374 -9.48 -4.67 -1.78
CA LYS A 374 -10.51 -3.89 -2.48
C LYS A 374 -10.65 -4.32 -3.94
N GLU A 375 -9.53 -4.57 -4.63
CA GLU A 375 -9.50 -5.06 -6.02
C GLU A 375 -10.10 -6.47 -6.14
N TYR A 376 -9.80 -7.37 -5.18
CA TYR A 376 -10.37 -8.72 -5.17
C TYR A 376 -11.90 -8.68 -5.11
N VAL A 377 -12.46 -7.90 -4.18
CA VAL A 377 -13.92 -7.73 -4.06
C VAL A 377 -14.49 -7.11 -5.33
N SER A 378 -13.86 -6.04 -5.83
CA SER A 378 -14.33 -5.33 -7.03
C SER A 378 -14.37 -6.22 -8.27
N ALA A 379 -13.46 -7.18 -8.40
CA ALA A 379 -13.38 -8.07 -9.56
C ALA A 379 -14.45 -9.17 -9.60
N GLN A 380 -15.15 -9.43 -8.49
CA GLN A 380 -16.05 -10.59 -8.37
C GLN A 380 -17.27 -10.50 -9.29
N ASP A 381 -17.79 -11.66 -9.67
CA ASP A 381 -19.10 -11.79 -10.32
C ASP A 381 -20.21 -11.63 -9.26
N PRO A 382 -21.13 -10.65 -9.37
CA PRO A 382 -22.25 -10.51 -8.44
C PRO A 382 -23.17 -11.74 -8.34
N ASP A 383 -23.21 -12.59 -9.37
CA ASP A 383 -24.06 -13.78 -9.40
C ASP A 383 -23.40 -15.02 -8.78
N ASP A 384 -22.08 -15.07 -8.71
CA ASP A 384 -21.33 -16.11 -7.99
C ASP A 384 -20.04 -15.57 -7.33
N PRO A 385 -20.12 -14.61 -6.39
CA PRO A 385 -18.92 -13.92 -5.88
C PRO A 385 -18.11 -14.80 -4.93
N GLY A 386 -16.80 -14.72 -4.97
CA GLY A 386 -15.92 -15.33 -3.98
C GLY A 386 -16.00 -14.68 -2.59
N VAL A 387 -15.14 -15.14 -1.68
CA VAL A 387 -15.09 -14.70 -0.28
C VAL A 387 -13.74 -14.07 0.01
N LEU A 388 -13.75 -12.88 0.62
CA LEU A 388 -12.53 -12.24 1.12
C LEU A 388 -12.25 -12.70 2.56
N VAL A 389 -11.06 -13.27 2.79
CA VAL A 389 -10.47 -13.49 4.11
C VAL A 389 -9.42 -12.40 4.33
N LEU A 390 -9.62 -11.56 5.35
CA LEU A 390 -8.88 -10.32 5.53
C LEU A 390 -8.29 -10.19 6.94
N SER A 391 -7.01 -9.84 7.02
CA SER A 391 -6.38 -9.52 8.32
C SER A 391 -7.03 -8.30 8.95
N ARG A 392 -7.31 -8.37 10.26
CA ARG A 392 -7.74 -7.24 11.09
C ARG A 392 -6.72 -6.09 11.14
N PHE A 393 -5.49 -6.33 10.69
CA PHE A 393 -4.39 -5.37 10.69
C PHE A 393 -4.16 -4.70 9.32
N ALA A 394 -5.00 -4.98 8.33
CA ALA A 394 -5.10 -4.18 7.12
C ALA A 394 -6.08 -3.01 7.35
N GLY A 395 -5.74 -1.80 6.90
CA GLY A 395 -6.65 -0.66 6.99
C GLY A 395 -8.02 -0.90 6.34
N ALA A 396 -8.07 -1.67 5.25
CA ALA A 396 -9.32 -2.04 4.57
C ALA A 396 -10.29 -2.84 5.45
N ALA A 397 -9.85 -3.47 6.54
CA ALA A 397 -10.73 -4.16 7.48
C ALA A 397 -11.68 -3.21 8.23
N ARG A 398 -11.44 -1.89 8.18
CA ARG A 398 -12.34 -0.86 8.72
C ARG A 398 -13.54 -0.58 7.81
N GLU A 399 -13.43 -0.96 6.54
CA GLU A 399 -14.40 -0.68 5.49
C GLU A 399 -15.08 -1.95 5.00
N LEU A 400 -14.33 -3.04 4.83
CA LEU A 400 -14.80 -4.31 4.26
C LEU A 400 -15.39 -5.23 5.32
N THR A 401 -16.50 -4.82 5.93
CA THR A 401 -17.16 -5.56 7.03
C THR A 401 -17.75 -6.91 6.61
N GLY A 402 -18.00 -7.11 5.31
CA GLY A 402 -18.44 -8.41 4.76
C GLY A 402 -17.34 -9.48 4.72
N ALA A 403 -16.07 -9.12 4.92
CA ALA A 403 -14.95 -10.06 4.91
C ALA A 403 -14.95 -10.99 6.14
N LEU A 404 -14.32 -12.16 6.01
CA LEU A 404 -13.97 -12.99 7.15
C LEU A 404 -12.69 -12.42 7.79
N ILE A 405 -12.88 -11.68 8.88
CA ILE A 405 -11.78 -10.99 9.57
C ILE A 405 -10.98 -11.97 10.43
N VAL A 406 -9.67 -12.01 10.23
CA VAL A 406 -8.75 -12.91 10.94
C VAL A 406 -7.63 -12.17 11.64
N ASN A 407 -7.05 -12.80 12.66
CA ASN A 407 -5.75 -12.40 13.20
C ASN A 407 -4.67 -13.29 12.56
N PRO A 408 -3.72 -12.76 11.77
CA PRO A 408 -2.73 -13.57 11.07
C PRO A 408 -1.74 -14.31 11.97
N ILE A 409 -1.69 -14.00 13.26
CA ILE A 409 -0.91 -14.77 14.24
C ILE A 409 -1.63 -16.08 14.62
N ASP A 410 -2.96 -16.11 14.51
CA ASP A 410 -3.80 -17.26 14.80
C ASP A 410 -3.94 -18.15 13.55
N ILE A 411 -3.06 -19.13 13.45
CA ILE A 411 -2.98 -20.05 12.29
C ILE A 411 -4.26 -20.90 12.19
N ASP A 412 -4.78 -21.38 13.32
CA ASP A 412 -6.02 -22.16 13.37
C ASP A 412 -7.22 -21.29 12.96
N GLY A 413 -7.34 -20.08 13.50
CA GLY A 413 -8.39 -19.14 13.11
C GLY A 413 -8.35 -18.76 11.62
N MET A 414 -7.16 -18.65 11.02
CA MET A 414 -7.04 -18.47 9.56
C MET A 414 -7.46 -19.73 8.78
N ALA A 415 -7.11 -20.93 9.24
CA ALA A 415 -7.51 -22.18 8.61
C ALA A 415 -9.04 -22.36 8.67
N ASP A 416 -9.66 -22.06 9.81
CA ASP A 416 -11.12 -22.10 9.99
C ASP A 416 -11.82 -21.12 9.05
N ALA A 417 -11.30 -19.89 8.92
CA ALA A 417 -11.83 -18.90 7.99
C ALA A 417 -11.71 -19.35 6.52
N LEU A 418 -10.62 -20.03 6.13
CA LEU A 418 -10.49 -20.61 4.79
C LEU A 418 -11.51 -21.74 4.57
N SER A 419 -11.71 -22.62 5.56
CA SER A 419 -12.71 -23.69 5.48
C SER A 419 -14.12 -23.11 5.30
N GLN A 420 -14.46 -22.10 6.10
CA GLN A 420 -15.72 -21.36 5.98
C GLN A 420 -15.86 -20.71 4.60
N ALA A 421 -14.82 -20.01 4.12
CA ALA A 421 -14.83 -19.33 2.83
C ALA A 421 -15.08 -20.28 1.64
N LEU A 422 -14.45 -21.45 1.66
CA LEU A 422 -14.58 -22.45 0.59
C LEU A 422 -15.97 -23.11 0.55
N THR A 423 -16.61 -23.24 1.72
CA THR A 423 -17.90 -23.92 1.88
C THR A 423 -19.10 -22.95 1.98
N MET A 424 -18.85 -21.64 1.94
CA MET A 424 -19.87 -20.61 2.15
C MET A 424 -21.01 -20.69 1.09
N PRO A 425 -22.29 -20.78 1.53
CA PRO A 425 -23.43 -20.80 0.63
C PRO A 425 -23.53 -19.56 -0.26
N LEU A 426 -24.09 -19.71 -1.46
CA LEU A 426 -24.21 -18.61 -2.43
C LEU A 426 -24.93 -17.38 -1.86
N ALA A 427 -26.02 -17.57 -1.11
CA ALA A 427 -26.78 -16.47 -0.53
C ALA A 427 -25.92 -15.61 0.42
N GLU A 428 -25.12 -16.24 1.28
CA GLU A 428 -24.25 -15.51 2.22
C GLU A 428 -23.13 -14.77 1.47
N ARG A 429 -22.53 -15.39 0.44
CA ARG A 429 -21.50 -14.73 -0.37
C ARG A 429 -22.02 -13.48 -1.08
N ARG A 430 -23.21 -13.58 -1.68
CA ARG A 430 -23.85 -12.44 -2.36
C ARG A 430 -24.16 -11.31 -1.37
N ALA A 431 -24.64 -11.64 -0.16
CA ALA A 431 -24.88 -10.65 0.88
C ALA A 431 -23.58 -9.91 1.27
N ARG A 432 -22.52 -10.66 1.61
CA ARG A 432 -21.21 -10.09 1.98
C ARG A 432 -20.60 -9.25 0.85
N TYR A 433 -20.69 -9.73 -0.39
CA TYR A 433 -20.24 -9.00 -1.57
C TYR A 433 -21.03 -7.69 -1.76
N ALA A 434 -22.36 -7.74 -1.66
CA ALA A 434 -23.22 -6.56 -1.82
C ALA A 434 -22.90 -5.47 -0.80
N ASP A 435 -22.68 -5.83 0.46
CA ASP A 435 -22.30 -4.90 1.52
C ASP A 435 -20.95 -4.23 1.22
N MET A 436 -19.95 -5.02 0.84
CA MET A 436 -18.60 -4.50 0.55
C MET A 436 -18.56 -3.65 -0.72
N ILE A 437 -19.25 -4.05 -1.79
CA ILE A 437 -19.22 -3.30 -3.05
C ILE A 437 -19.96 -1.97 -2.94
N ALA A 438 -21.01 -1.89 -2.11
CA ALA A 438 -21.69 -0.63 -1.80
C ALA A 438 -20.71 0.34 -1.11
N GLN A 439 -19.99 -0.14 -0.08
CA GLN A 439 -18.98 0.66 0.60
C GLN A 439 -17.88 1.15 -0.36
N LEU A 440 -17.37 0.27 -1.23
CA LEU A 440 -16.28 0.62 -2.15
C LEU A 440 -16.70 1.68 -3.18
N ARG A 441 -17.97 1.70 -3.57
CA ARG A 441 -18.53 2.73 -4.45
C ARG A 441 -18.68 4.07 -3.73
N GLU A 442 -19.17 4.04 -2.49
CA GLU A 442 -19.33 5.23 -1.63
C GLU A 442 -18.00 5.88 -1.26
N ASN A 443 -16.95 5.09 -1.05
CA ASN A 443 -15.60 5.57 -0.73
C ASN A 443 -14.56 5.16 -1.79
N ASN A 444 -14.84 5.50 -3.04
CA ASN A 444 -13.91 5.30 -4.15
C ASN A 444 -12.70 6.28 -4.09
N VAL A 445 -11.73 6.09 -4.98
CA VAL A 445 -10.49 6.91 -4.96
C VAL A 445 -10.73 8.41 -5.24
N SER A 446 -11.75 8.76 -6.02
CA SER A 446 -12.15 10.16 -6.22
C SER A 446 -12.61 10.81 -4.92
N VAL A 447 -13.38 10.10 -4.09
CA VAL A 447 -13.83 10.59 -2.78
C VAL A 447 -12.65 10.87 -1.86
N TRP A 448 -11.63 10.01 -1.86
CA TRP A 448 -10.37 10.23 -1.12
C TRP A 448 -9.67 11.53 -1.57
N ARG A 449 -9.47 11.72 -2.88
CA ARG A 449 -8.87 12.93 -3.46
C ARG A 449 -9.67 14.18 -3.09
N ASP A 450 -10.96 14.18 -3.38
CA ASP A 450 -11.81 15.37 -3.26
C ASP A 450 -11.99 15.78 -1.80
N ASN A 451 -12.02 14.83 -0.87
CA ASN A 451 -12.06 15.13 0.56
C ASN A 451 -10.74 15.74 1.03
N PHE A 452 -9.59 15.14 0.67
CA PHE A 452 -8.29 15.65 1.07
C PHE A 452 -8.05 17.06 0.51
N LEU A 453 -8.26 17.28 -0.79
CA LEU A 453 -8.04 18.58 -1.44
C LEU A 453 -8.98 19.66 -0.91
N ARG A 454 -10.24 19.31 -0.60
CA ARG A 454 -11.19 20.25 0.02
C ARG A 454 -10.75 20.72 1.39
N ASP A 455 -10.22 19.81 2.22
CA ASP A 455 -9.73 20.18 3.54
C ASP A 455 -8.37 20.90 3.47
N LEU A 456 -7.49 20.55 2.51
CA LEU A 456 -6.24 21.27 2.26
C LEU A 456 -6.51 22.70 1.79
N GLN A 457 -7.51 22.91 0.94
CA GLN A 457 -7.89 24.26 0.50
C GLN A 457 -8.40 25.14 1.65
N ARG A 458 -8.89 24.54 2.74
CA ARG A 458 -9.34 25.23 3.95
C ARG A 458 -8.26 25.33 5.02
N ALA A 459 -7.12 24.66 4.83
CA ALA A 459 -5.96 24.77 5.70
C ALA A 459 -5.18 26.02 5.28
N GLY A 460 -5.35 27.10 6.03
CA GLY A 460 -4.78 28.42 5.77
C GLY A 460 -5.24 29.40 6.81
#